data_AF-A0A5J5GUK4-F1
#
_entry.id   AF-A0A5J5GUK4-F1
#
_cell.length_a   1.000
_cell.length_b   1.000
_cell.length_c   1.000
_cell.angle_alpha   90.00
_cell.angle_beta   90.00
_cell.angle_gamma   90.00
#
_symmetry.space_group_name_H-M   'P 1'
#
loop_
_entity.id
_entity.type
_entity.pdbx_description
1 polymer ?
#
loop_
_entity_poly.entity_id
_entity_poly.type
_entity_poly.pdbx_seq_one_letter_code
_entity_poly.pdbx_strand_id
1 'polypeptide(L)'
;MGAIKERNIAKLQTDYVLQQEESQISSARRKKVVFRRLSVFFGLAIIISYLMISTLISQNSVLAEKAEEKKQLQKELVSYQHEEELLQEEIKKLQDDDYIAKLARSEYFLSEDNEIIFTLPEAEGAGKGKTTN
;
A
#
# COMPACT_ATOMS: atom_id res chain seq x y z
N MET A 1 47.67 4.54 46.68
CA MET A 1 46.34 3.94 46.95
C MET A 1 46.56 2.59 47.60
N GLY A 2 46.14 2.43 48.86
CA GLY A 2 46.46 1.26 49.68
C GLY A 2 45.53 0.08 49.42
N ALA A 3 46.09 -1.12 49.29
CA ALA A 3 45.33 -2.36 49.21
C ALA A 3 44.65 -2.65 50.55
N ILE A 4 43.35 -2.89 50.53
CA ILE A 4 42.58 -3.28 51.71
C ILE A 4 42.99 -4.70 52.09
N LYS A 5 43.69 -4.83 53.22
CA LYS A 5 44.11 -6.12 53.77
C LYS A 5 42.89 -6.82 54.38
N GLU A 6 42.43 -7.88 53.72
CA GLU A 6 41.43 -8.82 54.24
C GLU A 6 41.89 -9.34 55.62
N ARG A 7 41.10 -9.08 56.67
CA ARG A 7 41.39 -9.59 58.01
C ARG A 7 40.83 -11.01 58.10
N ASN A 8 41.69 -11.97 58.45
CA ASN A 8 41.30 -13.35 58.65
C ASN A 8 40.53 -13.47 59.98
N ILE A 9 39.22 -13.26 59.95
CA ILE A 9 38.33 -13.32 61.12
C ILE A 9 37.49 -14.58 61.00
N ALA A 10 37.51 -15.42 62.05
CA ALA A 10 36.73 -16.65 62.11
C ALA A 10 35.23 -16.33 62.11
N LYS A 11 34.49 -16.97 61.22
CA LYS A 11 33.02 -16.87 61.18
C LYS A 11 32.43 -17.50 62.44
N LEU A 12 31.40 -16.87 63.00
CA LEU A 12 30.64 -17.39 64.14
C LEU A 12 29.88 -18.66 63.70
N GLN A 13 30.25 -19.81 64.28
CA GLN A 13 29.58 -21.09 64.07
C GLN A 13 28.39 -21.18 65.03
N THR A 14 27.27 -20.58 64.66
CA THR A 14 26.03 -20.61 65.45
C THR A 14 24.89 -21.13 64.58
N ASP A 15 23.99 -21.92 65.15
CA ASP A 15 22.86 -22.54 64.42
C ASP A 15 22.03 -21.50 63.64
N TYR A 16 21.85 -20.31 64.20
CA TYR A 16 21.17 -19.20 63.52
C TYR A 16 21.88 -18.74 62.24
N VAL A 17 23.22 -18.61 62.27
CA VAL A 17 24.02 -18.18 61.11
C VAL A 17 23.97 -19.26 60.02
N LEU A 18 24.06 -20.53 60.41
CA LEU A 18 23.94 -21.67 59.50
C LEU A 18 22.56 -21.70 58.83
N GLN A 19 21.48 -21.56 59.60
CA GLN A 19 20.11 -21.51 59.08
C GLN A 19 19.90 -20.32 58.13
N GLN A 20 20.46 -19.15 58.46
CA GLN A 20 20.37 -17.97 57.59
C GLN A 20 21.15 -18.18 56.29
N GLU A 21 22.36 -18.74 56.32
CA GLU A 21 23.14 -19.07 55.12
C GLU A 21 22.40 -20.08 54.22
N GLU A 22 21.80 -21.13 54.76
CA GLU A 22 21.01 -22.10 53.99
C GLU A 22 19.77 -21.47 53.32
N SER A 23 19.06 -20.58 54.04
CA SER A 23 17.92 -19.84 53.50
C SER A 23 18.32 -18.89 52.37
N GLN A 24 19.50 -18.28 52.45
CA GLN A 24 20.03 -17.41 51.40
C GLN A 24 20.51 -18.22 50.19
N ILE A 25 21.18 -19.36 50.40
CA ILE A 25 21.62 -20.23 49.31
C ILE A 25 20.42 -20.84 48.57
N SER A 26 19.38 -21.27 49.29
CA SER A 26 18.16 -21.83 48.68
C SER A 26 17.35 -20.78 47.91
N SER A 27 17.20 -19.57 48.44
CA SER A 27 16.53 -18.47 47.74
C SER A 27 17.33 -18.00 46.51
N ALA A 28 18.66 -17.95 46.58
CA ALA A 28 19.52 -17.67 45.43
C ALA A 28 19.41 -18.76 44.34
N ARG A 29 19.38 -20.04 44.72
CA ARG A 29 19.12 -21.15 43.79
C ARG A 29 17.75 -21.03 43.13
N ARG A 30 16.70 -20.71 43.91
CA ARG A 30 15.34 -20.52 43.38
C ARG A 30 15.29 -19.37 42.36
N LYS A 31 15.92 -18.22 42.68
CA LYS A 31 16.03 -17.07 41.76
C LYS A 31 16.73 -17.45 40.46
N LYS A 32 17.86 -18.18 40.52
CA LYS A 32 18.57 -18.65 39.30
C LYS A 32 17.69 -19.52 38.40
N VAL A 33 16.91 -20.44 38.98
CA VAL A 33 15.99 -21.29 38.19
C VAL A 33 14.87 -20.46 37.55
N VAL A 34 14.31 -19.50 38.28
CA VAL A 34 13.27 -18.61 37.76
C VAL A 34 13.82 -17.71 36.63
N PHE A 35 14.98 -17.09 36.82
CA PHE A 35 15.64 -16.29 35.79
C PHE A 35 15.96 -17.11 34.55
N ARG A 36 16.46 -18.35 34.71
CA ARG A 36 16.72 -19.24 33.57
C ARG A 36 15.45 -19.55 32.77
N ARG A 37 14.32 -19.81 33.45
CA ARG A 37 13.03 -20.01 32.77
C ARG A 37 12.57 -18.74 32.06
N LEU A 38 12.66 -17.59 32.73
CA LEU A 38 12.28 -16.30 32.18
C LEU A 38 13.12 -15.92 30.96
N SER A 39 14.42 -16.21 30.96
CA SER A 39 15.30 -15.97 29.79
C SER A 39 14.90 -16.81 28.58
N VAL A 40 14.44 -18.06 28.77
CA VAL A 40 13.94 -18.88 27.65
C VAL A 40 12.65 -18.30 27.09
N PHE A 41 11.70 -17.91 27.95
CA PHE A 41 10.46 -17.27 27.52
C PHE A 41 10.71 -15.92 26.83
N PHE A 42 11.65 -15.14 27.33
CA PHE A 42 12.04 -13.87 26.73
C PHE A 42 12.69 -14.08 25.36
N GLY A 43 13.56 -15.08 25.20
CA GLY A 43 14.11 -15.46 23.91
C GLY A 43 13.03 -15.85 22.90
N LEU A 44 12.05 -16.67 23.31
CA LEU A 44 10.89 -17.00 22.49
C LEU A 44 10.06 -15.77 22.12
N ALA A 45 9.82 -14.86 23.07
CA ALA A 45 9.08 -13.62 22.83
C ALA A 45 9.79 -12.73 21.80
N ILE A 46 11.13 -12.64 21.84
CA ILE A 46 11.91 -11.90 20.83
C ILE A 46 11.74 -12.52 19.45
N ILE A 47 11.81 -13.85 19.33
CA ILE A 47 11.66 -14.54 18.04
C ILE A 47 10.26 -14.27 17.46
N ILE A 48 9.22 -14.43 18.28
CA ILE A 48 7.82 -14.18 17.86
C ILE A 48 7.65 -12.71 17.47
N SER A 49 8.18 -11.77 18.27
CA SER A 49 8.13 -10.35 17.97
C SER A 49 8.84 -10.01 16.67
N TYR A 50 10.00 -10.63 16.40
CA TYR A 50 10.74 -10.43 15.16
C TYR A 50 9.94 -10.88 13.93
N LEU A 51 9.33 -12.07 14.00
CA LEU A 51 8.45 -12.57 12.93
C LEU A 51 7.21 -11.68 12.72
N MET A 52 6.63 -11.16 13.81
CA MET A 52 5.47 -10.27 13.72
C MET A 52 5.84 -8.91 13.10
N ILE A 53 6.99 -8.36 13.47
CA ILE A 53 7.48 -7.09 12.88
C ILE A 53 7.83 -7.27 11.41
N SER A 54 8.50 -8.37 11.03
CA SER A 54 8.88 -8.61 9.64
C SER A 54 7.65 -8.79 8.74
N THR A 55 6.64 -9.51 9.22
CA THR A 55 5.37 -9.66 8.49
C THR A 55 4.61 -8.35 8.36
N LEU A 56 4.58 -7.50 9.40
CA LEU A 56 3.95 -6.17 9.33
C LEU A 56 4.64 -5.24 8.31
N ILE A 57 5.97 -5.22 8.27
CA ILE A 57 6.72 -4.40 7.30
C ILE A 57 6.43 -4.86 5.87
N SER A 58 6.45 -6.17 5.63
CA SER A 58 6.15 -6.74 4.31
C SER A 58 4.70 -6.48 3.89
N GLN A 59 3.75 -6.45 4.82
CA GLN A 59 2.36 -6.15 4.51
C GLN A 59 2.17 -4.69 4.11
N ASN A 60 2.84 -3.75 4.78
CA ASN A 60 2.69 -2.31 4.47
C ASN A 60 3.17 -1.95 3.05
N SER A 61 4.30 -2.51 2.59
CA SER A 61 4.77 -2.25 1.23
C SER A 61 3.81 -2.80 0.18
N VAL A 62 3.30 -4.02 0.41
CA VAL A 62 2.30 -4.65 -0.47
C VAL A 62 0.99 -3.88 -0.46
N LEU A 63 0.59 -3.30 0.68
CA LEU A 63 -0.64 -2.52 0.80
C LEU A 63 -0.58 -1.21 0.00
N ALA A 64 0.58 -0.54 0.00
CA ALA A 64 0.78 0.67 -0.78
C ALA A 64 0.76 0.38 -2.29
N GLU A 65 1.47 -0.65 -2.71
CA GLU A 65 1.49 -1.10 -4.12
C GLU A 65 0.08 -1.49 -4.60
N LYS A 66 -0.66 -2.28 -3.82
CA LYS A 66 -2.04 -2.65 -4.14
C LYS A 66 -3.00 -1.47 -4.15
N ALA A 67 -2.78 -0.46 -3.32
CA ALA A 67 -3.60 0.75 -3.32
C ALA A 67 -3.37 1.58 -4.59
N GLU A 68 -2.13 1.67 -5.05
CA GLU A 68 -1.79 2.33 -6.30
C GLU A 68 -2.34 1.57 -7.52
N GLU A 69 -2.13 0.26 -7.57
CA GLU A 69 -2.68 -0.64 -8.60
C GLU A 69 -4.21 -0.51 -8.69
N LYS A 70 -4.89 -0.54 -7.53
CA LYS A 70 -6.35 -0.33 -7.46
C LYS A 70 -6.76 1.02 -8.04
N LYS A 71 -6.00 2.09 -7.76
CA LYS A 71 -6.30 3.43 -8.27
C LYS A 71 -6.11 3.50 -9.79
N GLN A 72 -5.08 2.86 -10.33
CA GLN A 72 -4.85 2.77 -11.78
C GLN A 72 -5.97 1.99 -12.46
N LEU A 73 -6.28 0.79 -11.97
CA LEU A 73 -7.38 -0.04 -12.47
C LEU A 73 -8.74 0.69 -12.41
N GLN A 74 -9.02 1.43 -11.33
CA GLN A 74 -10.25 2.24 -11.26
C GLN A 74 -10.31 3.33 -12.33
N LYS A 75 -9.17 3.97 -12.62
CA LYS A 75 -9.10 4.98 -13.67
C LYS A 75 -9.33 4.36 -15.05
N GLU A 76 -8.71 3.21 -15.31
CA GLU A 76 -8.90 2.45 -16.56
C GLU A 76 -10.35 2.00 -16.73
N LEU A 77 -10.98 1.52 -15.67
CA LEU A 77 -12.38 1.13 -15.67
C LEU A 77 -13.29 2.30 -16.06
N VAL A 78 -13.07 3.48 -15.46
CA VAL A 78 -13.84 4.69 -15.80
C VAL A 78 -13.61 5.10 -17.24
N SER A 79 -12.37 5.03 -17.76
CA SER A 79 -12.13 5.33 -19.19
C SER A 79 -12.84 4.36 -20.11
N TYR A 80 -12.82 3.06 -19.80
CA TYR A 80 -13.50 2.05 -20.62
C TYR A 80 -15.02 2.18 -20.57
N GLN A 81 -15.60 2.52 -19.42
CA GLN A 81 -17.03 2.81 -19.31
C GLN A 81 -17.42 4.02 -20.17
N HIS A 82 -16.61 5.07 -20.16
CA HIS A 82 -16.88 6.24 -20.98
C HIS A 82 -16.77 5.92 -22.48
N GLU A 83 -15.74 5.15 -22.87
CA GLU A 83 -15.58 4.68 -24.25
C GLU A 83 -16.76 3.79 -24.67
N GLU A 84 -17.21 2.90 -23.81
CA GLU A 84 -18.40 2.06 -24.05
C GLU A 84 -19.65 2.93 -24.26
N GLU A 85 -19.90 3.93 -23.41
CA GLU A 85 -21.03 4.85 -23.56
C GLU A 85 -20.98 5.62 -24.89
N LEU A 86 -19.81 6.14 -25.26
CA LEU A 86 -19.62 6.86 -26.53
C LEU A 86 -19.88 5.95 -27.74
N LEU A 87 -19.31 4.73 -27.72
CA LEU A 87 -19.51 3.75 -28.78
C LEU A 87 -20.97 3.31 -28.87
N GLN A 88 -21.67 3.13 -27.74
CA GLN A 88 -23.10 2.83 -27.73
C GLN A 88 -23.93 3.98 -28.31
N GLU A 89 -23.56 5.22 -28.02
CA GLU A 89 -24.22 6.39 -28.60
C GLU A 89 -23.98 6.49 -30.11
N GLU A 90 -22.75 6.20 -30.56
CA GLU A 90 -22.38 6.15 -31.97
C GLU A 90 -23.14 5.03 -32.70
N ILE A 91 -23.24 3.83 -32.12
CA ILE A 91 -24.05 2.74 -32.68
C ILE A 91 -25.50 3.17 -32.86
N LYS A 92 -26.09 3.83 -31.85
CA LYS A 92 -27.47 4.34 -31.94
C LYS A 92 -27.62 5.37 -33.06
N LYS A 93 -26.67 6.31 -33.19
CA LYS A 93 -26.66 7.30 -34.28
C LYS A 93 -26.53 6.62 -35.64
N LEU A 94 -25.64 5.63 -35.77
CA LEU A 94 -25.44 4.89 -37.02
C LEU A 94 -26.62 4.00 -37.41
N GLN A 95 -27.50 3.65 -36.46
CA GLN A 95 -28.74 2.94 -36.73
C GLN A 95 -29.91 3.88 -37.12
N ASP A 96 -29.72 5.20 -37.00
CA ASP A 96 -30.71 6.21 -37.37
C ASP A 96 -30.52 6.65 -38.83
N ASP A 97 -31.51 6.38 -39.68
CA ASP A 97 -31.51 6.71 -41.10
C ASP A 97 -31.32 8.23 -41.35
N ASP A 98 -31.87 9.10 -40.49
CA ASP A 98 -31.72 10.55 -40.61
C ASP A 98 -30.28 10.99 -40.36
N TYR A 99 -29.58 10.32 -39.43
CA TYR A 99 -28.17 10.58 -39.15
C TYR A 99 -27.28 10.08 -40.30
N ILE A 100 -27.55 8.90 -40.85
CA ILE A 100 -26.85 8.35 -42.01
C ILE A 100 -27.02 9.27 -43.24
N ALA A 101 -28.22 9.78 -43.47
CA ALA A 101 -28.48 10.70 -44.57
C ALA A 101 -27.77 12.05 -44.40
N LYS A 102 -27.62 12.55 -43.16
CA LYS A 102 -26.81 13.74 -42.85
C LYS A 102 -25.32 13.48 -43.05
N LEU A 103 -24.81 12.35 -42.58
CA LEU A 103 -23.42 11.94 -42.75
C LEU A 103 -23.06 11.79 -44.23
N ALA A 104 -23.94 11.18 -45.03
CA ALA A 104 -23.77 11.04 -46.47
C ALA A 104 -23.71 12.40 -47.17
N ARG A 105 -24.54 13.37 -46.76
CA ARG A 105 -24.52 14.75 -47.27
C ARG A 105 -23.25 15.50 -46.86
N SER A 106 -22.80 15.38 -45.61
CA SER A 106 -21.68 16.18 -45.07
C SER A 106 -20.31 15.63 -45.43
N GLU A 107 -20.10 14.32 -45.31
CA GLU A 107 -18.79 13.68 -45.50
C GLU A 107 -18.60 13.14 -46.92
N TYR A 108 -19.69 12.71 -47.56
CA TYR A 108 -19.64 12.05 -48.88
C TYR A 108 -20.28 12.87 -50.00
N PHE A 109 -20.76 14.09 -49.72
CA PHE A 109 -21.40 14.97 -50.69
C PHE A 109 -22.52 14.26 -51.49
N LEU A 110 -23.26 13.34 -50.85
CA LEU A 110 -24.41 12.69 -51.47
C LEU A 110 -25.61 13.63 -51.39
N SER A 111 -26.38 13.75 -52.47
CA SER A 111 -27.57 14.60 -52.54
C SER A 111 -28.69 13.88 -53.30
N GLU A 112 -29.94 14.15 -52.94
CA GLU A 112 -31.12 13.53 -53.58
C GLU A 112 -31.48 14.21 -54.91
N ASP A 113 -32.33 13.56 -55.70
CA ASP A 113 -32.84 14.12 -56.95
C ASP A 113 -33.59 15.45 -56.67
N ASN A 114 -33.02 16.56 -57.15
CA ASN A 114 -33.41 17.98 -56.93
C ASN A 114 -32.67 18.74 -55.81
N GLU A 115 -31.63 18.20 -55.20
CA GLU A 115 -30.71 18.95 -54.31
C GLU A 115 -29.49 19.50 -55.10
N ILE A 116 -28.93 20.66 -54.72
CA ILE A 116 -27.74 21.27 -55.35
C ILE A 116 -26.62 21.39 -54.31
N ILE A 117 -25.46 20.79 -54.59
CA ILE A 117 -24.29 20.82 -53.70
C ILE A 117 -23.47 22.08 -53.96
N PHE A 118 -23.18 22.86 -52.90
CA PHE A 118 -22.29 24.01 -52.95
C PHE A 118 -20.96 23.67 -52.26
N THR A 119 -19.87 23.63 -53.01
CA THR A 119 -18.52 23.56 -52.44
C THR A 119 -17.99 24.98 -52.25
N LEU A 120 -17.78 25.37 -50.98
CA LEU A 120 -17.10 26.62 -50.67
C LEU A 120 -15.60 26.42 -50.95
N PRO A 121 -14.92 27.33 -51.68
CA PRO A 121 -13.48 27.26 -51.81
C PRO A 121 -12.87 27.35 -50.41
N GLU A 122 -12.02 26.39 -50.07
CA GLU A 122 -11.31 26.37 -48.79
C GLU A 122 -10.55 27.70 -48.67
N ALA A 123 -10.87 28.47 -47.63
CA ALA A 123 -10.24 29.75 -47.38
C ALA A 123 -8.77 29.50 -46.99
N GLU A 124 -7.91 29.42 -48.00
CA GLU A 124 -6.48 29.71 -47.92
C GLU A 124 -6.30 31.14 -47.38
N GLY A 125 -6.36 31.32 -46.04
CA GLY A 125 -6.04 32.59 -45.39
C GLY A 125 -6.91 33.07 -44.23
N ALA A 126 -7.23 32.23 -43.24
CA ALA A 126 -7.67 32.72 -41.92
C ALA A 126 -6.82 32.07 -40.82
N GLY A 127 -5.96 32.88 -40.21
CA GLY A 127 -4.89 32.45 -39.34
C GLY A 127 -5.36 31.79 -38.05
N LYS A 128 -4.44 30.99 -37.51
CA LYS A 128 -4.39 30.54 -36.13
C LYS A 128 -4.72 31.68 -35.16
N GLY A 129 -5.94 31.68 -34.63
CA GLY A 129 -6.32 32.45 -33.44
C GLY A 129 -6.40 31.51 -32.25
N LYS A 130 -5.27 31.31 -31.56
CA LYS A 130 -5.32 30.87 -30.15
C LYS A 130 -6.11 31.94 -29.39
N THR A 131 -7.20 31.57 -28.72
CA THR A 131 -7.74 32.37 -27.64
C THR A 131 -7.64 31.56 -26.36
N THR A 132 -6.63 31.93 -25.58
CA THR A 132 -6.58 31.77 -24.14
C THR A 132 -7.63 32.68 -23.52
N ASN A 133 -8.54 32.12 -22.73
CA ASN A 133 -8.90 32.63 -21.41
C ASN A 133 -9.32 31.46 -20.53
#